data_AF-A0A7K4K9B4-F1
#
_entry.id   AF-A0A7K4K9B4-F1
#
_cell.length_a   1.000
_cell.length_b   1.000
_cell.length_c   1.000
_cell.angle_alpha   90.00
_cell.angle_beta   90.00
_cell.angle_gamma   90.00
#
_symmetry.space_group_name_H-M   'P 1'
#
loop_
_entity.id
_entity.type
_entity.pdbx_description
1 polymer ?
#
loop_
_entity_poly.entity_id
_entity_poly.type
_entity_poly.pdbx_seq_one_letter_code
_entity_poly.pdbx_strand_id
1 'polypeptide(L)'
;MGSDPKVRAGAVDVVRHWQDLGYLIIYVTGRPDMQKQRVVAWLAQHNFPHGIVSFCDGLVHDPLRHKANFLKSLITDLHMKIHAAYGSTKDISVYSSISLPPTHIYIVGRPTKKLQSQCQFITEGYAAHLAQLEYSHRARPAKNTTRMALRKGSFGLPGQSEFLRKRNHLLRTISSQPPGAGHRPERTQSQSEGDKERDRE
;
A
#
# COMPACT_ATOMS: atom_id res chain seq x y z
N MET A 1 0.31 18.97 17.64
CA MET A 1 0.16 18.19 16.40
C MET A 1 0.40 16.73 16.72
N GLY A 2 -0.54 15.83 16.41
CA GLY A 2 -0.39 14.39 16.71
C GLY A 2 0.55 13.70 15.72
N SER A 3 1.45 12.85 16.24
CA SER A 3 2.32 11.99 15.46
C SER A 3 1.52 10.98 14.64
N ASP A 4 2.10 10.54 13.53
CA ASP A 4 1.48 9.53 12.70
C ASP A 4 1.42 8.18 13.43
N PRO A 5 0.30 7.43 13.30
CA PRO A 5 0.16 6.16 13.97
C PRO A 5 1.13 5.13 13.37
N LYS A 6 1.54 4.16 14.20
CA LYS A 6 2.34 3.02 13.74
C LYS A 6 1.44 2.02 13.01
N VAL A 7 1.96 1.43 11.92
CA VAL A 7 1.32 0.30 11.23
C VAL A 7 1.39 -0.94 12.11
N ARG A 8 0.27 -1.66 12.22
CA ARG A 8 0.27 -2.99 12.82
C ARG A 8 0.79 -4.00 11.80
N ALA A 9 1.79 -4.80 12.18
CA ALA A 9 2.35 -5.84 11.32
C ALA A 9 1.26 -6.76 10.73
N GLY A 10 1.35 -7.05 9.44
CA GLY A 10 0.41 -7.86 8.68
C GLY A 10 -0.90 -7.17 8.25
N ALA A 11 -1.19 -5.95 8.72
CA ALA A 11 -2.43 -5.24 8.36
C ALA A 11 -2.53 -4.99 6.85
N VAL A 12 -1.42 -4.57 6.24
CA VAL A 12 -1.34 -4.29 4.80
C VAL A 12 -1.65 -5.55 3.99
N ASP A 13 -1.10 -6.69 4.40
CA ASP A 13 -1.25 -7.96 3.70
C ASP A 13 -2.67 -8.52 3.81
N VAL A 14 -3.35 -8.33 4.94
CA VAL A 14 -4.78 -8.66 5.07
C VAL A 14 -5.62 -7.83 4.10
N VAL A 15 -5.36 -6.53 3.97
CA VAL A 15 -6.12 -5.71 3.01
C VAL A 15 -5.81 -6.12 1.57
N ARG A 16 -4.55 -6.42 1.27
CA ARG A 16 -4.13 -6.92 -0.05
C ARG A 16 -4.79 -8.26 -0.39
N HIS A 17 -4.90 -9.17 0.57
CA HIS A 17 -5.62 -10.43 0.39
C HIS A 17 -7.06 -10.22 -0.10
N TRP A 18 -7.82 -9.32 0.54
CA TRP A 18 -9.18 -9.01 0.08
C TRP A 18 -9.19 -8.34 -1.30
N GLN A 19 -8.23 -7.46 -1.58
CA GLN A 19 -8.09 -6.85 -2.90
C GLN A 19 -7.80 -7.89 -3.99
N ASP A 20 -6.89 -8.83 -3.73
CA ASP A 20 -6.49 -9.89 -4.68
C ASP A 20 -7.65 -10.85 -4.99
N LEU A 21 -8.59 -11.01 -4.05
CA LEU A 21 -9.85 -11.73 -4.26
C LEU A 21 -10.90 -10.92 -5.04
N GLY A 22 -10.60 -9.68 -5.43
CA GLY A 22 -11.47 -8.82 -6.23
C GLY A 22 -12.47 -7.99 -5.42
N TYR A 23 -12.31 -7.85 -4.10
CA TYR A 23 -13.18 -7.01 -3.29
C TYR A 23 -12.81 -5.54 -3.40
N LEU A 24 -13.83 -4.67 -3.41
CA LEU A 24 -13.66 -3.23 -3.28
C LEU A 24 -13.23 -2.88 -1.85
N ILE A 25 -12.10 -2.20 -1.72
CA ILE A 25 -11.57 -1.73 -0.44
C ILE A 25 -12.14 -0.35 -0.11
N ILE A 26 -12.77 -0.24 1.06
CA ILE A 26 -13.27 1.03 1.60
C ILE A 26 -12.67 1.25 3.00
N TYR A 27 -11.91 2.33 3.14
CA TYR A 27 -11.39 2.83 4.40
C TYR A 27 -12.36 3.83 5.01
N VAL A 28 -12.83 3.59 6.23
CA VAL A 28 -13.74 4.50 6.93
C VAL A 28 -13.05 5.10 8.15
N THR A 29 -12.80 6.41 8.12
CA THR A 29 -12.09 7.13 9.19
C THR A 29 -13.01 8.07 9.94
N GLY A 30 -12.80 8.17 11.26
CA GLY A 30 -13.45 9.17 12.10
C GLY A 30 -12.77 10.55 12.07
N ARG A 31 -11.75 10.72 11.23
CA ARG A 31 -11.01 11.98 11.10
C ARG A 31 -11.81 12.95 10.20
N PRO A 32 -11.77 14.26 10.49
CA PRO A 32 -12.42 15.26 9.64
C PRO A 32 -11.74 15.35 8.27
N ASP A 33 -12.50 15.69 7.24
CA ASP A 33 -12.00 15.81 5.84
C ASP A 33 -10.85 16.81 5.68
N MET A 34 -10.74 17.81 6.56
CA MET A 34 -9.58 18.71 6.61
C MET A 34 -8.24 17.97 6.80
N GLN A 35 -8.25 16.71 7.27
CA GLN A 35 -7.07 15.85 7.41
C GLN A 35 -6.88 14.88 6.23
N LYS A 36 -7.66 14.99 5.15
CA LYS A 36 -7.67 14.05 4.04
C LYS A 36 -6.30 13.82 3.43
N GLN A 37 -5.58 14.88 3.08
CA GLN A 37 -4.25 14.76 2.49
C GLN A 37 -3.29 13.98 3.39
N ARG A 38 -3.33 14.22 4.70
CA ARG A 38 -2.48 13.50 5.67
C ARG A 38 -2.82 12.02 5.74
N VAL A 39 -4.11 11.67 5.81
CA VAL A 39 -4.56 10.27 5.90
C VAL A 39 -4.22 9.50 4.62
N VAL A 40 -4.49 10.10 3.46
CA VAL A 40 -4.20 9.47 2.16
C VAL A 40 -2.70 9.30 1.95
N ALA A 41 -1.90 10.31 2.27
CA ALA A 41 -0.45 10.22 2.19
C ALA A 41 0.10 9.13 3.12
N TRP A 42 -0.40 9.03 4.35
CA TRP A 42 0.01 7.99 5.30
C TRP A 42 -0.31 6.58 4.79
N LEU A 43 -1.51 6.36 4.24
CA LEU A 43 -1.88 5.07 3.63
C LEU A 43 -0.94 4.70 2.48
N ALA A 44 -0.65 5.66 1.59
CA ALA A 44 0.22 5.45 0.44
C ALA A 44 1.68 5.18 0.87
N GLN A 45 2.22 5.97 1.81
CA GLN A 45 3.58 5.81 2.34
C GLN A 45 3.79 4.44 2.99
N HIS A 46 2.71 3.81 3.46
CA HIS A 46 2.77 2.51 4.13
C HIS A 46 2.23 1.37 3.24
N ASN A 47 2.12 1.64 1.93
CA ASN A 47 1.78 0.66 0.90
C ASN A 47 0.45 -0.05 1.13
N PHE A 48 -0.51 0.62 1.77
CA PHE A 48 -1.88 0.13 1.80
C PHE A 48 -2.46 0.11 0.37
N PRO A 49 -3.21 -0.95 0.00
CA PRO A 49 -3.93 -0.99 -1.26
C PRO A 49 -4.75 0.27 -1.53
N HIS A 50 -4.87 0.66 -2.80
CA HIS A 50 -5.77 1.74 -3.16
C HIS A 50 -7.23 1.34 -2.89
N GLY A 51 -8.00 2.29 -2.36
CA GLY A 51 -9.39 2.11 -2.02
C GLY A 51 -10.08 3.45 -1.79
N ILE A 52 -11.40 3.41 -1.62
CA ILE A 52 -12.19 4.60 -1.29
C ILE A 52 -11.91 4.96 0.17
N VAL A 53 -11.68 6.25 0.47
CA VAL A 53 -11.49 6.73 1.84
C VAL A 53 -12.63 7.66 2.20
N SER A 54 -13.46 7.27 3.17
CA SER A 54 -14.58 8.04 3.70
C SER A 54 -14.18 8.75 4.99
N PHE A 55 -14.41 10.06 5.03
CA PHE A 55 -14.09 10.97 6.15
C PHE A 55 -15.36 11.45 6.83
N CYS A 56 -15.22 11.95 8.07
CA CYS A 56 -16.31 12.68 8.71
C CYS A 56 -16.41 14.11 8.14
N ASP A 57 -17.64 14.58 7.92
CA ASP A 57 -17.91 15.94 7.47
C ASP A 57 -17.69 16.96 8.61
N GLY A 58 -16.56 17.67 8.57
CA GLY A 58 -16.33 18.84 9.46
C GLY A 58 -16.19 18.52 10.95
N LEU A 59 -16.61 19.48 11.80
CA LEU A 59 -16.53 19.46 13.27
C LEU A 59 -17.69 18.64 13.88
N VAL A 60 -17.76 17.35 13.57
CA VAL A 60 -18.80 16.49 14.13
C VAL A 60 -18.49 16.12 15.58
N HIS A 61 -19.54 16.12 16.42
CA HIS A 61 -19.49 15.63 17.80
C HIS A 61 -19.60 14.10 17.96
N ASP A 62 -19.96 13.34 16.91
CA ASP A 62 -20.05 11.86 16.97
C ASP A 62 -19.55 11.16 15.69
N PRO A 63 -18.23 10.85 15.62
CA PRO A 63 -17.65 10.14 14.49
C PRO A 63 -18.21 8.73 14.27
N LEU A 64 -18.65 8.03 15.34
CA LEU A 64 -19.16 6.65 15.22
C LEU A 64 -20.51 6.63 14.53
N ARG A 65 -21.39 7.59 14.85
CA ARG A 65 -22.67 7.75 14.15
C ARG A 65 -22.48 8.08 12.66
N HIS A 66 -21.48 8.89 12.31
CA HIS A 66 -21.16 9.15 10.90
C HIS A 66 -20.72 7.88 10.17
N LYS A 67 -19.86 7.06 10.79
CA LYS A 67 -19.49 5.76 10.21
C LYS A 67 -20.73 4.88 9.99
N ALA A 68 -21.62 4.79 10.97
CA ALA A 68 -22.84 3.99 10.86
C ALA A 68 -23.73 4.45 9.71
N ASN A 69 -23.97 5.77 9.61
CA ASN A 69 -24.77 6.35 8.54
C ASN A 69 -24.16 6.12 7.16
N PHE A 70 -22.84 6.31 7.02
CA PHE A 70 -22.14 6.04 5.77
C PHE A 70 -22.23 4.56 5.37
N LEU A 71 -21.98 3.64 6.29
CA LEU A 71 -22.10 2.20 5.97
C LEU A 71 -23.55 1.81 5.65
N LYS A 72 -24.52 2.44 6.31
CA LYS A 72 -25.94 2.25 6.01
C LYS A 72 -26.28 2.70 4.58
N SER A 73 -25.83 3.88 4.14
CA SER A 73 -26.08 4.34 2.77
C SER A 73 -25.43 3.45 1.70
N LEU A 74 -24.25 2.88 1.98
CA LEU A 74 -23.64 1.88 1.07
C LEU A 74 -24.57 0.66 0.89
N ILE A 75 -25.24 0.21 1.96
CA ILE A 75 -26.12 -0.95 1.91
C ILE A 75 -27.47 -0.59 1.29
N THR A 76 -28.09 0.50 1.73
CA THR A 76 -29.47 0.85 1.36
C THR A 76 -29.55 1.50 -0.01
N ASP A 77 -28.61 2.40 -0.32
CA ASP A 77 -28.71 3.28 -1.48
C ASP A 77 -27.88 2.74 -2.65
N LEU A 78 -26.72 2.14 -2.35
CA LEU A 78 -25.82 1.55 -3.36
C LEU A 78 -25.93 0.02 -3.43
N HIS A 79 -26.79 -0.60 -2.62
CA HIS A 79 -27.03 -2.05 -2.59
C HIS A 79 -25.75 -2.89 -2.44
N MET A 80 -24.75 -2.35 -1.75
CA MET A 80 -23.49 -3.04 -1.51
C MET A 80 -23.64 -4.09 -0.42
N LYS A 81 -23.00 -5.24 -0.63
CA LYS A 81 -22.86 -6.28 0.39
C LYS A 81 -21.50 -6.18 1.07
N ILE A 82 -21.51 -5.98 2.39
CA ILE A 82 -20.28 -5.96 3.20
C ILE A 82 -19.88 -7.41 3.53
N HIS A 83 -18.72 -7.84 3.04
CA HIS A 83 -18.19 -9.18 3.27
C HIS A 83 -17.33 -9.32 4.52
N ALA A 84 -16.56 -8.28 4.84
CA ALA A 84 -15.72 -8.23 6.02
C ALA A 84 -15.58 -6.78 6.47
N ALA A 85 -15.68 -6.55 7.77
CA ALA A 85 -15.46 -5.26 8.40
C ALA A 85 -14.39 -5.37 9.48
N TYR A 86 -13.34 -4.56 9.37
CA TYR A 86 -12.21 -4.55 10.29
C TYR A 86 -12.26 -3.31 11.17
N GLY A 87 -12.04 -3.45 12.47
CA GLY A 87 -12.11 -2.30 13.37
C GLY A 87 -11.55 -2.54 14.76
N SER A 88 -11.82 -1.58 15.62
CA SER A 88 -11.55 -1.64 17.05
C SER A 88 -12.82 -2.00 17.82
N THR A 89 -12.70 -2.25 19.12
CA THR A 89 -13.86 -2.49 20.00
C THR A 89 -14.92 -1.38 19.93
N LYS A 90 -14.53 -0.15 19.60
CA LYS A 90 -15.45 1.00 19.44
C LYS A 90 -16.35 0.87 18.21
N ASP A 91 -15.92 0.11 17.19
CA ASP A 91 -16.64 -0.03 15.92
C ASP A 91 -17.65 -1.18 15.96
N ILE A 92 -17.69 -2.01 17.02
CA ILE A 92 -18.63 -3.14 17.13
C ILE A 92 -20.08 -2.67 17.02
N SER A 93 -20.47 -1.66 17.81
CA SER A 93 -21.84 -1.12 17.79
C SER A 93 -22.21 -0.52 16.43
N VAL A 94 -21.24 0.09 15.74
CA VAL A 94 -21.42 0.60 14.38
C VAL A 94 -21.80 -0.55 13.44
N TYR A 95 -21.04 -1.64 13.45
CA TYR A 95 -21.30 -2.79 12.58
C TYR A 95 -22.58 -3.56 12.97
N SER A 96 -22.88 -3.69 14.26
CA SER A 96 -24.13 -4.31 14.70
C SER A 96 -25.36 -3.46 14.33
N SER A 97 -25.26 -2.12 14.34
CA SER A 97 -26.38 -1.23 14.00
C SER A 97 -26.84 -1.33 12.54
N ILE A 98 -25.95 -1.79 11.66
CA ILE A 98 -26.24 -2.09 10.24
C ILE A 98 -26.51 -3.58 10.00
N SER A 99 -26.72 -4.35 11.07
CA SER A 99 -27.03 -5.78 11.04
C SER A 99 -25.95 -6.63 10.35
N LEU A 100 -24.68 -6.24 10.43
CA LEU A 100 -23.60 -7.07 9.91
C LEU A 100 -23.42 -8.33 10.80
N PRO A 101 -23.35 -9.54 10.22
CA PRO A 101 -23.17 -10.75 11.01
C PRO A 101 -21.86 -10.76 11.81
N PRO A 102 -21.85 -11.27 13.06
CA PRO A 102 -20.64 -11.39 13.88
C PRO A 102 -19.46 -12.10 13.21
N THR A 103 -19.75 -13.03 12.28
CA THR A 103 -18.74 -13.77 11.50
C THR A 103 -17.99 -12.91 10.49
N HIS A 104 -18.55 -11.75 10.11
CA HIS A 104 -17.95 -10.79 9.18
C HIS A 104 -17.30 -9.59 9.89
N ILE A 105 -17.41 -9.51 11.22
CA ILE A 105 -16.86 -8.42 12.03
C ILE A 105 -15.55 -8.89 12.66
N TYR A 106 -14.43 -8.29 12.26
CA TYR A 106 -13.10 -8.61 12.76
C TYR A 106 -12.55 -7.47 13.62
N ILE A 107 -12.32 -7.75 14.90
CA ILE A 107 -11.94 -6.73 15.88
C ILE A 107 -10.55 -6.99 16.43
N VAL A 108 -9.69 -5.97 16.35
CA VAL A 108 -8.42 -5.97 17.06
C VAL A 108 -8.62 -5.40 18.46
N GLY A 109 -8.17 -6.15 19.47
CA GLY A 109 -8.28 -5.74 20.87
C GLY A 109 -8.35 -6.95 21.79
N ARG A 110 -8.56 -6.70 23.08
CA ARG A 110 -8.75 -7.77 24.07
C ARG A 110 -10.21 -8.25 24.05
N PRO A 111 -10.46 -9.56 23.89
CA PRO A 111 -11.81 -10.11 24.02
C PRO A 111 -12.39 -9.85 25.41
N THR A 112 -13.69 -9.59 25.46
CA THR A 112 -14.46 -9.57 26.72
C THR A 112 -15.65 -10.50 26.59
N LYS A 113 -16.08 -11.11 27.71
CA LYS A 113 -17.22 -12.07 27.71
C LYS A 113 -18.48 -11.48 27.07
N LYS A 114 -18.73 -10.18 27.22
CA LYS A 114 -19.91 -9.50 26.68
C LYS A 114 -19.89 -9.35 25.16
N LEU A 115 -18.70 -9.23 24.56
CA LEU A 115 -18.54 -8.90 23.13
C LEU A 115 -18.17 -10.12 22.28
N GLN A 116 -17.81 -11.24 22.89
CA GLN A 116 -17.30 -12.41 22.19
C GLN A 116 -18.28 -13.01 21.17
N SER A 117 -19.59 -12.89 21.41
CA SER A 117 -20.63 -13.33 20.47
C SER A 117 -20.95 -12.31 19.37
N GLN A 118 -20.41 -11.09 19.45
CA GLN A 118 -20.74 -10.00 18.52
C GLN A 118 -19.72 -9.82 17.40
N CYS A 119 -18.54 -10.43 17.50
CA CYS A 119 -17.47 -10.32 16.51
C CYS A 119 -16.44 -11.44 16.62
N GLN A 120 -15.63 -11.60 15.59
CA GLN A 120 -14.38 -12.36 15.60
C GLN A 120 -13.23 -11.50 16.12
N PHE A 121 -12.59 -11.88 17.22
CA PHE A 121 -11.42 -11.17 17.73
C PHE A 121 -10.14 -11.66 17.04
N ILE A 122 -9.30 -10.72 16.60
CA ILE A 122 -7.95 -10.99 16.09
C ILE A 122 -6.97 -10.84 17.27
N THR A 123 -6.78 -11.92 18.04
CA THR A 123 -5.91 -11.92 19.24
C THR A 123 -4.44 -12.10 18.90
N GLU A 124 -4.14 -13.01 17.96
CA GLU A 124 -2.77 -13.39 17.56
C GLU A 124 -2.15 -12.44 16.50
N GLY A 125 -2.84 -11.33 16.20
CA GLY A 125 -2.42 -10.35 15.20
C GLY A 125 -2.79 -10.71 13.76
N TYR A 126 -2.51 -9.77 12.84
CA TYR A 126 -2.98 -9.88 11.46
C TYR A 126 -2.27 -10.97 10.65
N ALA A 127 -1.04 -11.35 10.98
CA ALA A 127 -0.33 -12.41 10.28
C ALA A 127 -1.00 -13.79 10.50
N ALA A 128 -1.35 -14.10 11.75
CA ALA A 128 -2.09 -15.32 12.08
C ALA A 128 -3.51 -15.30 11.47
N HIS A 129 -4.17 -14.14 11.51
CA HIS A 129 -5.48 -13.96 10.86
C HIS A 129 -5.41 -14.18 9.34
N LEU A 130 -4.39 -13.64 8.66
CA LEU A 130 -4.19 -13.83 7.23
C LEU A 130 -4.05 -15.32 6.89
N ALA A 131 -3.27 -16.08 7.65
CA ALA A 131 -3.13 -17.52 7.45
C ALA A 131 -4.47 -18.26 7.57
N GLN A 132 -5.35 -17.84 8.50
CA GLN A 132 -6.70 -18.40 8.64
C GLN A 132 -7.60 -18.08 7.44
N LEU A 133 -7.52 -16.85 6.92
CA LEU A 133 -8.27 -16.45 5.71
C LEU A 133 -7.83 -17.28 4.50
N GLU A 134 -6.51 -17.39 4.27
CA GLU A 134 -5.96 -18.17 3.16
C GLU A 134 -6.35 -19.65 3.23
N TYR A 135 -6.31 -20.24 4.43
CA TYR A 135 -6.77 -21.61 4.64
C TYR A 135 -8.25 -21.79 4.26
N SER A 136 -9.11 -20.87 4.72
CA SER A 136 -10.54 -20.90 4.45
C SER A 136 -10.87 -20.75 2.97
N HIS A 137 -10.10 -19.93 2.24
CA HIS A 137 -10.28 -19.72 0.79
C HIS A 137 -9.65 -20.83 -0.06
N ARG A 138 -8.60 -21.52 0.41
CA ARG A 138 -8.05 -22.72 -0.25
C ARG A 138 -9.00 -23.92 -0.17
N ALA A 139 -9.82 -24.01 0.88
CA ALA A 139 -10.73 -25.12 1.12
C ALA A 139 -11.96 -25.16 0.16
N ARG A 140 -12.15 -24.13 -0.68
CA ARG A 140 -13.15 -24.18 -1.75
C ARG A 140 -12.43 -24.45 -3.09
N PRO A 141 -12.36 -25.70 -3.56
CA PRO A 141 -11.97 -25.93 -4.95
C PRO A 141 -12.96 -25.18 -5.84
N ALA A 142 -12.46 -24.19 -6.58
CA ALA A 142 -13.30 -23.37 -7.44
C ALA A 142 -13.87 -24.23 -8.57
N LYS A 143 -15.15 -24.59 -8.48
CA LYS A 143 -15.96 -24.92 -9.66
C LYS A 143 -16.34 -23.62 -10.37
N ASN A 144 -15.37 -22.93 -10.94
CA ASN A 144 -15.57 -22.04 -12.07
C ASN A 144 -14.22 -21.75 -12.72
N THR A 145 -14.04 -22.41 -13.86
CA THR A 145 -13.09 -22.00 -14.87
C THR A 145 -13.41 -20.56 -15.27
N THR A 146 -12.47 -19.65 -15.05
CA THR A 146 -11.98 -18.62 -15.99
C THR A 146 -11.01 -17.75 -15.20
N ARG A 147 -9.74 -18.19 -15.12
CA ARG A 147 -8.65 -17.27 -14.76
C ARG A 147 -8.62 -16.19 -15.82
N MET A 148 -9.09 -14.98 -15.52
CA MET A 148 -8.63 -13.81 -16.27
C MET A 148 -7.16 -13.60 -15.93
N ALA A 149 -6.29 -14.16 -16.77
CA ALA A 149 -4.87 -13.82 -16.78
C ALA A 149 -4.74 -12.43 -17.40
N LEU A 150 -4.63 -11.39 -16.57
CA LEU A 150 -4.22 -10.07 -17.04
C LEU A 150 -2.78 -10.21 -17.59
N ARG A 151 -2.63 -10.10 -18.92
CA ARG A 151 -1.30 -10.04 -19.54
C ARG A 151 -0.58 -8.78 -19.05
N LYS A 152 0.62 -8.99 -18.54
CA LYS A 152 1.59 -7.95 -18.22
C LYS A 152 1.96 -7.19 -19.51
N GLY A 153 1.66 -5.89 -19.56
CA GLY A 153 2.19 -4.94 -20.54
C GLY A 153 1.32 -4.75 -21.79
N SER A 154 0.67 -3.59 -21.90
CA SER A 154 0.16 -3.05 -23.18
C SER A 154 -0.05 -1.54 -23.05
N PHE A 155 1.05 -0.80 -22.83
CA PHE A 155 1.11 0.57 -23.33
C PHE A 155 1.49 0.50 -24.80
N GLY A 156 0.49 0.57 -25.67
CA GLY A 156 0.69 0.71 -27.11
C GLY A 156 1.08 2.16 -27.42
N LEU A 157 2.36 2.39 -27.73
CA LEU A 157 2.81 3.61 -28.40
C LEU A 157 2.78 3.36 -29.91
N PRO A 158 2.22 4.29 -30.72
CA PRO A 158 2.19 4.14 -32.17
C PRO A 158 3.53 4.54 -32.81
N GLY A 159 3.98 3.72 -33.77
CA GLY A 159 4.49 4.20 -35.07
C GLY A 159 5.96 4.64 -35.21
N GLN A 160 6.76 3.73 -35.79
CA GLN A 160 7.90 3.89 -36.72
C GLN A 160 8.67 5.23 -36.88
N SER A 161 10.00 5.10 -36.88
CA SER A 161 10.81 5.54 -38.03
C SER A 161 12.12 4.72 -38.16
N GLU A 162 12.18 3.92 -39.22
CA GLU A 162 13.36 3.31 -39.81
C GLU A 162 14.34 4.39 -40.30
N PHE A 163 15.46 4.63 -39.61
CA PHE A 163 16.59 5.30 -40.23
C PHE A 163 17.92 4.74 -39.68
N LEU A 164 18.65 4.09 -40.59
CA LEU A 164 20.12 3.94 -40.60
C LEU A 164 20.74 2.81 -39.77
N ARG A 165 20.27 1.58 -40.01
CA ARG A 165 21.12 0.39 -39.94
C ARG A 165 21.84 0.17 -41.28
N LYS A 166 22.93 0.91 -41.57
CA LYS A 166 23.98 0.50 -42.53
C LYS A 166 25.11 1.51 -42.64
N ARG A 167 26.31 1.14 -42.16
CA ARG A 167 27.55 1.24 -42.94
C ARG A 167 28.68 0.50 -42.22
N ASN A 168 28.91 -0.73 -42.66
CA ASN A 168 30.18 -1.43 -42.50
C ASN A 168 31.07 -1.13 -43.70
N HIS A 169 32.36 -0.96 -43.42
CA HIS A 169 33.53 -1.13 -44.30
C HIS A 169 33.68 -0.24 -45.54
N LEU A 170 34.63 0.69 -45.45
CA LEU A 170 35.54 1.01 -46.55
C LEU A 170 36.98 0.79 -46.07
N LEU A 171 37.72 0.02 -46.86
CA LEU A 171 39.19 -0.21 -46.87
C LEU A 171 39.89 1.14 -47.20
N ARG A 172 41.20 1.42 -47.11
CA ARG A 172 42.46 0.66 -47.06
C ARG A 172 43.60 1.69 -46.82
N THR A 173 44.62 1.32 -46.03
CA THR A 173 46.07 1.65 -46.14
C THR A 173 46.59 3.10 -46.34
N ILE A 174 47.45 3.56 -45.42
CA ILE A 174 48.86 3.94 -45.67
C ILE A 174 49.65 3.90 -44.34
N SER A 175 50.90 3.44 -44.44
CA SER A 175 51.85 3.08 -43.38
C SER A 175 52.85 4.21 -43.09
N SER A 176 53.29 4.36 -41.82
CA SER A 176 54.70 4.62 -41.43
C SER A 176 54.88 4.59 -39.89
N GLN A 177 55.80 3.75 -39.40
CA GLN A 177 56.34 3.65 -38.03
C GLN A 177 57.64 4.52 -37.86
N PRO A 178 58.44 4.48 -36.75
CA PRO A 178 58.28 4.76 -35.29
C PRO A 178 59.44 5.71 -34.81
N PRO A 179 60.00 5.79 -33.55
CA PRO A 179 59.74 5.12 -32.24
C PRO A 179 59.76 6.01 -30.96
N GLY A 180 59.47 5.44 -29.78
CA GLY A 180 59.78 6.08 -28.49
C GLY A 180 59.18 5.45 -27.22
N ALA A 181 59.93 4.51 -26.65
CA ALA A 181 59.96 3.96 -25.27
C ALA A 181 59.01 4.47 -24.15
N GLY A 182 58.50 3.50 -23.36
CA GLY A 182 58.84 3.46 -21.92
C GLY A 182 57.77 3.83 -20.88
N HIS A 183 57.37 2.80 -20.12
CA HIS A 183 57.04 2.78 -18.69
C HIS A 183 55.74 3.40 -18.11
N ARG A 184 55.05 2.51 -17.36
CA ARG A 184 54.05 2.73 -16.30
C ARG A 184 54.79 2.97 -14.96
N PRO A 185 54.08 3.17 -13.83
CA PRO A 185 53.68 4.44 -13.20
C PRO A 185 54.54 4.78 -11.94
N GLU A 186 54.55 6.03 -11.47
CA GLU A 186 55.13 6.37 -10.16
C GLU A 186 54.28 7.38 -9.36
N ARG A 187 54.51 7.34 -8.05
CA ARG A 187 53.69 7.70 -6.89
C ARG A 187 54.43 8.79 -6.12
N THR A 188 53.80 9.93 -5.81
CA THR A 188 54.31 10.91 -4.81
C THR A 188 53.12 11.82 -4.43
N GLN A 189 52.55 11.80 -3.22
CA GLN A 189 52.98 12.41 -1.94
C GLN A 189 53.44 13.87 -2.03
N SER A 190 52.68 14.79 -1.40
CA SER A 190 53.14 15.98 -0.65
C SER A 190 51.89 16.80 -0.27
N GLN A 191 51.51 16.87 1.01
CA GLN A 191 51.76 17.98 1.98
C GLN A 191 51.07 19.31 1.54
N SER A 192 50.37 20.06 2.39
CA SER A 192 50.73 20.51 3.75
C SER A 192 49.54 21.09 4.53
N GLU A 193 49.66 21.05 5.86
CA GLU A 193 48.81 21.68 6.89
C GLU A 193 48.82 23.23 6.85
N GLY A 194 47.89 23.86 7.59
CA GLY A 194 47.96 25.29 7.88
C GLY A 194 46.73 25.89 8.59
N ASP A 195 46.69 25.72 9.91
CA ASP A 195 45.83 26.37 10.90
C ASP A 195 45.75 27.91 10.77
N LYS A 196 44.58 28.52 11.05
CA LYS A 196 44.40 29.66 11.99
C LYS A 196 43.02 30.35 11.89
N GLU A 197 42.27 30.12 12.96
CA GLU A 197 41.49 31.07 13.76
C GLU A 197 41.80 32.58 13.54
N ARG A 198 40.76 33.38 13.30
CA ARG A 198 40.50 34.72 13.91
C ARG A 198 39.18 35.34 13.43
N ASP A 199 38.20 35.35 14.33
CA ASP A 199 37.56 36.50 14.99
C ASP A 199 37.09 37.76 14.22
N ARG A 200 35.89 38.21 14.62
CA ARG A 200 35.20 39.52 14.46
C ARG A 200 34.49 39.73 13.12
N GLU A 201 33.20 40.06 13.10
CA GLU A 201 32.54 41.23 13.74
C GLU A 201 31.08 40.96 14.16
#